data_AF-A0A8T5J537-F1
#
_entry.id   AF-A0A8T5J537-F1
#
_cell.length_a   1.000
_cell.length_b   1.000
_cell.length_c   1.000
_cell.angle_alpha   90.00
_cell.angle_beta   90.00
_cell.angle_gamma   90.00
#
_symmetry.space_group_name_H-M   'P 1'
#
loop_
_entity.id
_entity.type
_entity.pdbx_description
1 polymer ?
#
loop_
_entity_poly.entity_id
_entity_poly.type
_entity_poly.pdbx_seq_one_letter_code
_entity_poly.pdbx_strand_id
1 'polypeptide(L)'
;MSESPGVDEFIRHMQAELDACEEIVDKVERQKLQWQIESALLLAIDFSKKFKELSSLGQNPMKIIEALQVPDGENANAAKLIMAIAGGICPTCNIQLDSDLNFCSSCGNYVE
;
A
#
# COMPACT_ATOMS: atom_id res chain seq x y z
N MET A 1 -23.54 -13.94 10.22
CA MET A 1 -22.36 -14.24 11.05
C MET A 1 -21.52 -15.21 10.25
N SER A 2 -20.39 -14.78 9.68
CA SER A 2 -19.47 -15.71 9.01
C SER A 2 -18.97 -16.69 10.05
N GLU A 3 -19.01 -17.98 9.74
CA GLU A 3 -18.70 -19.10 10.64
C GLU A 3 -17.18 -19.25 10.93
N SER A 4 -16.41 -18.19 10.70
CA SER A 4 -14.96 -18.18 10.78
C SER A 4 -14.48 -17.52 12.08
N PRO A 5 -13.50 -18.11 12.78
CA PRO A 5 -12.99 -17.54 14.02
C PRO A 5 -12.32 -16.19 13.81
N GLY A 6 -12.46 -15.31 14.79
CA GLY A 6 -11.83 -13.98 14.81
C GLY A 6 -10.36 -14.01 15.23
N VAL A 7 -9.64 -12.90 15.02
CA VAL A 7 -8.22 -12.77 15.45
C VAL A 7 -8.06 -12.99 16.96
N ASP A 8 -9.00 -12.52 17.78
CA ASP A 8 -8.95 -12.71 19.24
C ASP A 8 -9.12 -14.18 19.64
N GLU A 9 -9.95 -14.95 18.92
CA GLU A 9 -10.11 -16.39 19.15
C GLU A 9 -8.86 -17.15 18.72
N PHE A 10 -8.26 -16.77 17.59
CA PHE A 10 -6.97 -17.29 17.16
C PHE A 10 -5.88 -17.05 18.21
N ILE A 11 -5.74 -15.83 18.74
CA ILE A 11 -4.75 -15.51 19.78
C ILE A 11 -4.92 -16.42 21.00
N ARG A 12 -6.17 -16.58 21.49
CA ARG A 12 -6.44 -17.45 22.66
C ARG A 12 -6.11 -18.90 22.39
N HIS A 13 -6.46 -19.42 21.22
CA HIS A 13 -6.13 -20.78 20.83
C HIS A 13 -4.61 -20.98 20.78
N MET A 14 -3.88 -20.08 20.12
CA MET A 14 -2.43 -20.17 20.00
C MET A 14 -1.71 -20.06 21.36
N GLN A 15 -2.25 -19.29 22.31
CA GLN A 15 -1.73 -19.26 23.69
C GLN A 15 -1.86 -20.62 24.38
N ALA A 16 -3.02 -21.30 24.23
CA ALA A 16 -3.19 -22.65 24.76
C ALA A 16 -2.27 -23.68 24.09
N GLU A 17 -2.05 -23.56 22.78
CA GLU A 17 -1.09 -24.40 22.05
C GLU A 17 0.35 -24.17 22.51
N LEU A 18 0.71 -22.93 22.88
CA LEU A 18 2.04 -22.61 23.43
C LEU A 18 2.26 -23.32 24.77
N ASP A 19 1.25 -23.32 25.64
CA ASP A 19 1.30 -24.04 26.93
C ASP A 19 1.41 -25.56 26.69
N ALA A 20 0.67 -26.10 25.72
CA ALA A 20 0.73 -27.51 25.36
C ALA A 20 2.11 -27.96 24.83
N CYS A 21 2.92 -27.03 24.29
CA CYS A 21 4.27 -27.35 23.84
C CYS A 21 5.18 -27.83 24.98
N GLU A 22 4.88 -27.52 26.24
CA GLU A 22 5.66 -28.00 27.39
C GLU A 22 5.68 -29.52 27.51
N GLU A 23 4.63 -30.20 27.03
CA GLU A 23 4.49 -31.65 27.04
C GLU A 23 5.39 -32.36 26.00
N ILE A 24 5.96 -31.61 25.05
CA ILE A 24 6.84 -32.15 24.01
C ILE A 24 8.18 -32.57 24.62
N VAL A 25 8.51 -33.86 24.49
CA VAL A 25 9.73 -34.47 25.05
C VAL A 25 10.98 -34.02 24.30
N ASP A 26 10.94 -33.97 22.96
CA ASP A 26 12.07 -33.50 22.16
C ASP A 26 12.22 -31.98 22.31
N LYS A 27 13.34 -31.57 22.92
CA LYS A 27 13.65 -30.17 23.16
C LYS A 27 13.75 -29.36 21.86
N VAL A 28 14.30 -29.93 20.79
CA VAL A 28 14.50 -29.21 19.52
C VAL A 28 13.16 -28.99 18.84
N GLU A 29 12.32 -30.01 18.81
CA GLU A 29 10.95 -29.91 18.30
C GLU A 29 10.12 -28.91 19.09
N ARG A 30 10.14 -29.01 20.43
CA ARG A 30 9.46 -28.07 21.32
C ARG A 30 9.86 -26.64 21.04
N GLN A 31 11.16 -26.37 21.02
CA GLN A 31 11.67 -25.01 20.81
C GLN A 31 11.29 -24.46 19.43
N LYS A 32 11.35 -25.31 18.40
CA LYS A 32 10.94 -24.93 17.04
C LYS A 32 9.46 -24.55 16.99
N LEU A 33 8.59 -25.35 17.62
CA LEU A 33 7.16 -25.08 17.62
C LEU A 33 6.83 -23.85 18.45
N GLN A 34 7.43 -23.69 19.63
CA GLN A 34 7.28 -22.49 20.47
C GLN A 34 7.61 -21.21 19.67
N TRP A 35 8.74 -21.18 18.96
CA TRP A 35 9.10 -20.02 18.14
C TRP A 35 8.10 -19.71 17.03
N GLN A 36 7.54 -20.74 16.40
CA GLN A 36 6.51 -20.56 15.36
C GLN A 36 5.25 -19.95 15.96
N ILE A 37 4.80 -20.46 17.10
CA ILE A 37 3.61 -19.96 17.80
C ILE A 37 3.83 -18.53 18.31
N GLU A 38 4.97 -18.25 18.95
CA GLU A 38 5.33 -16.92 19.43
C GLU A 38 5.41 -15.89 18.29
N SER A 39 5.98 -16.27 17.15
CA SER A 39 6.02 -15.41 15.96
C SER A 39 4.62 -15.11 15.43
N ALA A 40 3.74 -16.11 15.36
CA ALA A 40 2.35 -15.93 14.93
C ALA A 40 1.56 -15.03 15.91
N LEU A 41 1.73 -15.25 17.22
CA LEU A 41 1.11 -14.43 18.27
C LEU A 41 1.55 -12.96 18.19
N LEU A 42 2.85 -12.72 18.01
CA LEU A 42 3.40 -11.37 17.88
C LEU A 42 2.74 -10.61 16.71
N LEU A 43 2.66 -11.25 15.54
CA LEU A 43 2.08 -10.65 14.34
C LEU A 43 0.56 -10.42 14.50
N ALA A 44 -0.17 -11.37 15.11
CA ALA A 44 -1.61 -11.23 15.34
C ALA A 44 -1.94 -10.09 16.32
N ILE A 45 -1.14 -9.95 17.39
CA ILE A 45 -1.30 -8.86 18.36
C ILE A 45 -0.98 -7.51 17.71
N ASP A 46 0.09 -7.43 16.92
CA ASP A 46 0.45 -6.19 16.21
C ASP A 46 -0.66 -5.77 15.23
N PHE A 47 -1.19 -6.73 14.46
CA PHE A 47 -2.35 -6.49 13.61
C PHE A 47 -3.56 -5.98 14.39
N SER A 48 -3.94 -6.66 15.48
CA SER A 48 -5.08 -6.25 16.33
C SER A 48 -4.89 -4.85 16.90
N LYS A 49 -3.67 -4.51 17.35
CA LYS A 49 -3.32 -3.18 17.84
C LYS A 49 -3.43 -2.14 16.73
N LYS A 50 -2.85 -2.40 15.55
CA LYS A 50 -2.85 -1.45 14.44
C LYS A 50 -4.25 -1.21 13.91
N PHE A 51 -5.06 -2.26 13.82
CA PHE A 51 -6.47 -2.17 13.45
C PHE A 51 -7.24 -1.25 14.41
N LYS A 52 -7.06 -1.45 15.72
CA LYS A 52 -7.72 -0.63 16.76
C LYS A 52 -7.26 0.84 16.70
N GLU A 53 -5.96 1.07 16.52
CA GLU A 53 -5.39 2.42 16.39
C GLU A 53 -6.02 3.17 15.21
N LEU A 54 -5.98 2.57 14.00
CA LEU A 54 -6.53 3.18 12.80
C LEU A 54 -8.04 3.41 12.92
N SER A 55 -8.77 2.43 13.48
CA SER A 55 -10.21 2.55 13.72
C SER A 55 -10.53 3.71 14.67
N SER A 56 -9.72 3.90 15.71
CA SER A 56 -9.90 5.01 16.67
C SER A 56 -9.66 6.39 16.05
N LEU A 57 -8.84 6.46 15.00
CA LEU A 57 -8.57 7.67 14.23
C LEU A 57 -9.58 7.90 13.10
N GLY A 58 -10.61 7.04 12.96
CA GLY A 58 -11.58 7.10 11.87
C GLY A 58 -10.99 6.72 10.50
N GLN A 59 -9.79 6.13 10.47
CA GLN A 59 -9.15 5.64 9.26
C GLN A 59 -9.61 4.21 8.99
N ASN A 60 -9.72 3.82 7.71
CA ASN A 60 -10.10 2.44 7.37
C ASN A 60 -8.88 1.51 7.51
N PRO A 61 -8.86 0.60 8.51
CA PRO A 61 -7.72 -0.28 8.79
C PRO A 61 -7.50 -1.35 7.71
N MET A 62 -8.52 -1.59 6.89
CA MET A 62 -8.49 -2.60 5.82
C MET A 62 -8.20 -1.98 4.45
N LYS A 63 -7.91 -0.68 4.39
CA LYS A 63 -7.44 -0.07 3.16
C LYS A 63 -6.05 -0.64 2.89
N ILE A 64 -5.98 -1.63 2.00
CA ILE A 64 -4.73 -2.07 1.38
C ILE A 64 -4.03 -0.77 0.99
N ILE A 65 -2.82 -0.55 1.53
CA ILE A 65 -1.99 0.56 1.10
C ILE A 65 -1.75 0.24 -0.38
N GLU A 66 -2.55 0.81 -1.27
CA GLU A 66 -2.12 1.09 -2.63
C GLU A 66 -0.82 1.83 -2.40
N ALA A 67 0.30 1.14 -2.68
CA ALA A 67 1.61 1.74 -2.61
C ALA A 67 1.45 3.12 -3.21
N LEU A 68 1.71 4.16 -2.41
CA LEU A 68 1.67 5.52 -2.91
C LEU A 68 2.48 5.45 -4.20
N GLN A 69 1.79 5.57 -5.34
CA GLN A 69 2.47 5.85 -6.58
C GLN A 69 3.15 7.15 -6.23
N VAL A 70 4.43 7.07 -5.90
CA VAL A 70 5.27 8.23 -5.73
C VAL A 70 5.01 8.95 -7.04
N PRO A 71 4.28 10.09 -7.04
CA PRO A 71 4.02 10.76 -8.30
C PRO A 71 5.41 10.99 -8.86
N ASP A 72 5.65 10.40 -10.03
CA ASP A 72 6.95 10.36 -10.66
C ASP A 72 7.65 11.68 -10.36
N GLY A 73 8.82 11.60 -9.72
CA GLY A 73 9.56 12.78 -9.28
C GLY A 73 9.58 13.82 -10.40
N GLU A 74 9.64 15.10 -10.03
CA GLU A 74 9.45 16.34 -10.80
C GLU A 74 9.80 16.32 -12.31
N ASN A 75 10.64 15.39 -12.76
CA ASN A 75 10.97 15.04 -14.14
C ASN A 75 9.87 14.41 -15.01
N ALA A 76 8.81 13.79 -14.48
CA ALA A 76 7.77 13.21 -15.37
C ALA A 76 6.87 14.26 -16.03
N ASN A 77 6.65 15.39 -15.37
CA ASN A 77 5.93 16.51 -15.97
C ASN A 77 6.76 17.15 -17.09
N ALA A 78 8.08 17.25 -16.92
CA ALA A 78 8.99 17.70 -17.97
C ALA A 78 8.99 16.74 -19.16
N ALA A 79 9.06 15.42 -18.92
CA ALA A 79 9.00 14.42 -19.99
C ALA A 79 7.66 14.43 -20.76
N LYS A 80 6.53 14.62 -20.06
CA LYS A 80 5.21 14.80 -20.68
C LYS A 80 5.11 16.10 -21.48
N LEU A 81 5.67 17.20 -20.97
CA LEU A 81 5.71 18.46 -21.71
C LEU A 81 6.54 18.32 -22.99
N ILE A 82 7.72 17.70 -22.91
CA ILE A 82 8.60 17.47 -24.07
C ILE A 82 7.90 16.57 -25.10
N MET A 83 7.19 15.52 -24.68
CA MET A 83 6.41 14.68 -25.59
C MET A 83 5.21 15.40 -26.21
N ALA A 84 4.53 16.29 -25.48
CA ALA A 84 3.43 17.09 -26.01
C ALA A 84 3.91 18.12 -27.04
N ILE A 85 5.04 18.79 -26.78
CA ILE A 85 5.68 19.71 -27.72
C ILE A 85 6.18 18.95 -28.96
N ALA A 86 6.83 17.80 -28.79
CA ALA A 86 7.26 16.96 -29.90
C ALA A 86 6.09 16.37 -30.72
N GLY A 87 4.92 16.20 -30.10
CA GLY A 87 3.69 15.75 -30.74
C GLY A 87 2.84 16.86 -31.36
N GLY A 88 3.29 18.11 -31.33
CA GLY A 88 2.55 19.25 -31.88
C GLY A 88 1.25 19.54 -31.13
N ILE A 89 1.21 19.38 -29.81
CA ILE A 89 0.04 19.66 -28.97
C ILE A 89 0.37 20.80 -28.00
N CYS A 90 -0.52 21.80 -27.92
CA CYS A 90 -0.36 22.94 -27.03
C CYS A 90 -0.40 22.50 -25.57
N PRO A 91 0.62 22.81 -24.74
CA PRO A 91 0.64 22.38 -23.33
C PRO A 91 -0.38 23.11 -22.46
N THR A 92 -0.95 24.24 -22.92
CA THR A 92 -1.94 25.02 -22.14
C THR A 92 -3.37 24.54 -22.35
N CYS A 93 -3.79 24.35 -23.60
CA CYS A 93 -5.18 24.01 -23.93
C CYS A 93 -5.34 22.61 -24.53
N ASN A 94 -4.24 21.88 -24.71
CA ASN A 94 -4.19 20.51 -25.21
C ASN A 94 -4.80 20.31 -26.62
N ILE A 95 -4.73 21.35 -27.46
CA ILE A 95 -5.18 21.34 -28.85
C ILE A 95 -3.97 21.20 -29.78
N GLN A 96 -4.16 20.52 -30.91
CA GLN A 96 -3.13 20.36 -31.93
C GLN A 96 -2.69 21.74 -32.46
N LEU A 97 -1.39 21.98 -32.41
CA LEU A 97 -0.73 23.15 -32.95
C LEU A 97 -0.60 23.00 -34.46
N ASP A 98 -0.78 24.12 -35.15
CA ASP A 98 -0.45 24.21 -36.56
C ASP A 98 1.07 24.33 -36.71
N SER A 99 1.68 23.51 -37.58
CA SER A 99 3.14 23.41 -37.69
C SER A 99 3.81 24.69 -38.20
N ASP A 100 3.02 25.58 -38.81
CA ASP A 100 3.51 26.83 -39.38
C ASP A 100 3.35 28.03 -38.43
N LEU A 101 2.80 27.82 -37.22
CA LEU A 101 2.54 28.88 -36.24
C LEU A 101 3.37 28.68 -34.96
N ASN A 102 4.09 29.72 -34.55
CA ASN A 102 4.84 29.75 -33.28
C ASN A 102 3.94 30.05 -32.05
N PHE A 103 2.61 29.95 -32.20
CA PHE A 103 1.63 30.22 -31.15
C PHE A 103 0.38 29.37 -31.36
N CYS A 104 -0.35 29.10 -30.28
CA CYS A 104 -1.61 28.36 -30.36
C CYS A 104 -2.75 29.27 -30.85
N SER A 105 -3.36 28.91 -31.98
CA SER A 105 -4.52 29.62 -32.56
C SER A 105 -5.77 29.58 -31.68
N SER A 106 -5.88 28.62 -30.75
CA SER A 106 -7.06 28.47 -29.90
C SER A 106 -6.97 29.20 -28.56
N CYS A 107 -5.77 29.37 -27.98
CA CYS A 107 -5.61 30.01 -26.66
C CYS A 107 -4.69 31.23 -26.67
N GLY A 108 -4.00 31.50 -27.79
CA GLY A 108 -3.15 32.67 -27.97
C GLY A 108 -1.78 32.60 -27.28
N ASN A 109 -1.47 31.52 -26.56
CA ASN A 109 -0.15 31.36 -25.94
C ASN A 109 0.92 30.96 -26.96
N TYR A 110 2.10 31.56 -26.81
CA TYR A 110 3.28 31.21 -27.58
C TYR A 110 3.84 29.87 -27.14
N VAL A 111 4.38 29.12 -28.10
CA VAL A 111 5.03 27.83 -27.87
C VAL A 111 6.53 28.11 -27.98
N GLU A 112 7.17 28.42 -26.84
CA GLU A 112 8.63 28.52 -26.73
C GLU A 112 9.26 27.14 -26.55
#